data_AF-A0A7X0STI7-F1
#
_entry.id   AF-A0A7X0STI7-F1
#
_cell.length_a   1.000
_cell.length_b   1.000
_cell.length_c   1.000
_cell.angle_alpha   90.00
_cell.angle_beta   90.00
_cell.angle_gamma   90.00
#
_symmetry.space_group_name_H-M   'P 1'
#
loop_
_entity.id
_entity.type
_entity.pdbx_description
1 polymer ?
#
loop_
_entity_poly.entity_id
_entity_poly.type
_entity_poly.pdbx_seq_one_letter_code
_entity_poly.pdbx_strand_id
1 'polypeptide(L)' 'MRTADQIKRKFNELAAQKKELQSRLEKSEGDGSGAIRERIGRIDEQMLLLEWVLNEPLGSYHGHS' A
#
# COMPACT_ATOMS: atom_id res chain seq x y z
N MET A 1 18.85 -3.66 -6.39
CA MET A 1 18.29 -4.75 -5.56
C MET A 1 16.92 -5.11 -6.10
N ARG A 2 16.73 -6.36 -6.55
CA ARG A 2 15.46 -6.82 -7.16
C ARG A 2 14.25 -6.65 -6.22
N THR A 3 14.48 -6.69 -4.91
CA THR A 3 13.46 -6.57 -3.86
C THR A 3 12.83 -5.18 -3.75
N ALA A 4 13.62 -4.10 -3.83
CA ALA A 4 13.10 -2.73 -3.74
C ALA A 4 12.19 -2.39 -4.93
N ASP A 5 12.58 -2.80 -6.14
CA ASP A 5 11.76 -2.61 -7.34
C ASP A 5 10.47 -3.43 -7.30
N GLN A 6 10.50 -4.63 -6.71
CA GLN A 6 9.31 -5.45 -6.48
C GLN A 6 8.35 -4.79 -5.48
N ILE A 7 8.87 -4.22 -4.39
CA ILE A 7 8.06 -3.51 -3.40
C ILE A 7 7.43 -2.25 -4.02
N LYS A 8 8.18 -1.46 -4.80
CA LYS A 8 7.64 -0.30 -5.52
C LYS A 8 6.53 -0.68 -6.51
N ARG A 9 6.70 -1.75 -7.27
CA ARG A 9 5.65 -2.26 -8.18
C ARG A 9 4.39 -2.62 -7.41
N LYS A 10 4.54 -3.35 -6.29
CA LYS A 10 3.42 -3.76 -5.46
C LYS A 10 2.70 -2.56 -4.83
N PHE A 11 3.45 -1.57 -4.35
CA PHE A 11 2.91 -0.32 -3.82
C PHE A 11 2.07 0.41 -4.88
N ASN A 12 2.59 0.53 -6.10
CA ASN A 12 1.89 1.19 -7.20
C ASN A 12 0.60 0.45 -7.62
N GLU A 13 0.63 -0.89 -7.63
CA GLU A 13 -0.57 -1.71 -7.88
C GLU A 13 -1.65 -1.47 -6.82
N LEU A 14 -1.27 -1.44 -5.54
CA LEU A 14 -2.18 -1.17 -4.43
C LEU A 14 -2.74 0.26 -4.50
N ALA A 15 -1.91 1.24 -4.83
CA ALA A 15 -2.35 2.63 -5.03
C ALA A 15 -3.38 2.76 -6.16
N ALA A 16 -3.18 2.04 -7.28
CA ALA A 16 -4.14 2.02 -8.38
C ALA A 16 -5.48 1.38 -7.96
N GLN A 17 -5.44 0.26 -7.23
CA GLN A 17 -6.64 -0.40 -6.70
C GLN A 17 -7.39 0.51 -5.71
N LYS A 18 -6.66 1.20 -4.82
CA LYS A 18 -7.25 2.18 -3.89
C LYS A 18 -7.99 3.27 -4.65
N LYS A 19 -7.37 3.86 -5.67
CA LYS A 19 -7.97 4.93 -6.49
C LYS A 19 -9.25 4.47 -7.20
N GLU A 20 -9.26 3.24 -7.70
CA GLU A 20 -10.45 2.65 -8.32
C GLU A 20 -11.59 2.49 -7.31
N LEU A 21 -11.30 1.95 -6.12
CA LEU A 21 -12.28 1.77 -5.05
C LEU A 21 -12.80 3.11 -4.53
N GLN A 22 -11.95 4.12 -4.41
CA GLN A 22 -12.35 5.49 -4.05
C GLN A 22 -13.32 6.05 -5.09
N SER A 23 -13.03 5.91 -6.39
CA SER A 23 -13.95 6.37 -7.44
C SER A 23 -15.28 5.63 -7.44
N ARG A 24 -15.29 4.33 -7.07
CA ARG A 24 -16.53 3.56 -6.87
C ARG A 24 -17.29 4.04 -5.64
N LEU A 25 -16.60 4.37 -4.55
CA LEU A 25 -17.19 4.89 -3.32
C LEU A 25 -17.84 6.26 -3.55
N GLU A 26 -17.18 7.15 -4.29
CA GLU A 26 -17.72 8.48 -4.66
C GLU A 26 -19.00 8.38 -5.50
N LYS A 27 -19.15 7.30 -6.28
CA LYS A 27 -20.33 7.04 -7.12
C LYS A 27 -21.41 6.22 -6.40
N SER A 28 -21.15 5.75 -5.17
CA SER A 28 -22.08 4.90 -4.43
C SER A 28 -22.80 5.70 -3.35
N GLU A 29 -24.08 6.01 -3.58
CA GLU A 29 -24.94 6.69 -2.60
C GLU A 29 -25.75 5.69 -1.76
N GLY A 30 -25.10 4.64 -1.22
CA GLY A 30 -25.83 3.60 -0.48
C GLY A 30 -25.01 2.69 0.42
N ASP A 31 -25.71 1.72 1.03
CA ASP A 31 -25.26 0.79 2.09
C ASP A 31 -24.01 -0.05 1.71
N GLY A 32 -23.75 -0.24 0.41
CA GLY A 32 -22.53 -0.89 -0.11
C GLY A 32 -21.23 -0.12 0.12
N SER A 33 -21.31 1.14 0.59
CA SER A 33 -20.16 1.98 0.90
C SER A 33 -19.30 1.46 2.04
N GLY A 34 -19.89 0.72 3.00
CA GLY A 34 -19.17 0.17 4.15
C GLY A 34 -18.08 -0.81 3.74
N ALA A 35 -18.43 -1.81 2.93
CA ALA A 35 -17.49 -2.82 2.45
C ALA A 35 -16.36 -2.21 1.58
N ILE A 36 -16.67 -1.17 0.78
CA ILE A 36 -15.66 -0.47 -0.02
C ILE A 36 -14.69 0.30 0.88
N ARG A 37 -15.19 0.98 1.92
CA ARG A 37 -14.35 1.68 2.90
C ARG A 37 -13.45 0.72 3.67
N GLU A 38 -13.97 -0.42 4.11
CA GLU A 38 -13.16 -1.46 4.76
C GLU A 38 -12.05 -1.97 3.82
N ARG A 39 -12.37 -2.18 2.54
CA ARG A 39 -11.38 -2.62 1.56
C ARG A 39 -10.29 -1.59 1.33
N ILE A 40 -10.66 -0.31 1.27
CA ILE A 40 -9.70 0.81 1.20
C ILE A 40 -8.80 0.82 2.43
N GLY A 41 -9.36 0.67 3.63
CA GLY A 41 -8.58 0.62 4.88
C GLY A 41 -7.53 -0.49 4.89
N ARG A 42 -7.89 -1.70 4.44
CA ARG A 42 -6.91 -2.82 4.33
C ARG A 42 -5.79 -2.52 3.32
N ILE A 43 -6.11 -1.84 2.22
CA ILE A 43 -5.08 -1.45 1.24
C ILE A 43 -4.14 -0.40 1.84
N ASP A 44 -4.67 0.54 2.63
CA ASP A 44 -3.87 1.55 3.32
C ASP A 44 -2.90 0.93 4.32
N GLU A 45 -3.34 -0.04 5.11
CA GLU A 45 -2.47 -0.80 6.02
C GLU A 45 -1.34 -1.51 5.27
N GLN A 46 -1.66 -2.15 4.13
CA GLN A 46 -0.66 -2.83 3.30
C GLN A 46 0.34 -1.84 2.68
N MET A 47 -0.13 -0.69 2.20
CA MET A 47 0.72 0.34 1.63
C MET A 47 1.66 0.95 2.68
N LEU A 48 1.18 1.17 3.91
CA LEU A 48 1.99 1.68 5.02
C LEU A 48 3.18 0.76 5.33
N LEU A 49 2.96 -0.56 5.34
CA LEU A 49 4.03 -1.53 5.56
C LEU A 49 5.08 -1.50 4.43
N LEU A 50 4.64 -1.42 3.18
CA LEU A 50 5.54 -1.36 2.03
C LEU A 50 6.32 -0.04 2.00
N GLU A 51 5.68 1.07 2.37
CA GLU A 51 6.33 2.36 2.52
C GLU A 51 7.41 2.32 3.61
N TRP A 52 7.15 1.67 4.75
CA TRP A 52 8.14 1.49 5.80
C TRP A 52 9.38 0.74 5.30
N VAL A 53 9.19 -0.36 4.54
CA VAL A 53 10.32 -1.11 3.96
C VAL A 53 11.07 -0.30 2.91
N LEU A 54 10.38 0.55 2.13
CA LEU A 54 11.05 1.42 1.15
C LEU A 54 11.87 2.55 1.79
N ASN A 55 11.50 2.96 3.01
CA ASN A 55 12.14 4.03 3.75
C ASN A 55 13.01 3.55 4.91
N GLU A 56 13.20 2.22 5.08
CA GLU A 56 14.05 1.66 6.11
C GLU A 56 15.49 2.20 5.93
N PRO A 57 16.12 2.77 6.98
CA PRO A 57 17.49 3.24 6.87
C PRO A 57 18.39 2.07 6.49
N LEU A 58 19.26 2.26 5.49
CA LEU A 58 20.28 1.30 5.07
C LEU A 58 21.39 1.18 6.14
N GLY A 59 21.02 0.77 7.35
CA GLY A 59 21.93 0.41 8.42
C GLY A 59 22.39 -1.03 8.24
N SER A 60 23.29 -1.27 7.30
CA SER A 60 24.07 -2.51 7.32
C SER A 60 24.86 -2.53 8.62
N TYR A 61 24.39 -3.29 9.61
CA TYR A 61 25.26 -3.88 10.63
C TYR A 61 26.18 -4.89 9.91
N HIS A 62 27.14 -4.39 9.13
CA HIS A 62 28.33 -5.16 8.84
C HIS A 62 29.14 -5.10 10.13
N GLY A 63 29.09 -6.20 10.88
CA GLY A 63 29.88 -6.38 12.08
C GLY A 63 31.33 -6.04 11.80
N HIS A 64 31.89 -5.17 12.63
CA HIS A 64 33.32 -5.15 12.88
C HIS A 64 33.78 -6.60 13.07
N SER A 65 34.57 -7.10 12.13
CA SER A 65 35.37 -8.32 12.25
C SER A 65 36.83 -7.92 12.17
#